data_AF-A0A9E2HAY0-F1
#
_entry.id   AF-A0A9E2HAY0-F1
#
_cell.length_a   1.000
_cell.length_b   1.000
_cell.length_c   1.000
_cell.angle_alpha   90.00
_cell.angle_beta   90.00
_cell.angle_gamma   90.00
#
_symmetry.space_group_name_H-M   'P 1'
#
loop_
_entity.id
_entity.type
_entity.pdbx_description
1 polymer ?
#
loop_
_entity_poly.entity_id
_entity_poly.type
_entity_poly.pdbx_seq_one_letter_code
_entity_poly.pdbx_strand_id
1 'polypeptide(L)'
;MPTQTKEGFGGYAIARYNPDKEKLSQSPKIFNVVVSFEEALKLNLALDECLRQVNKYDRRTSGGKKKGISLLIHLEKDRIRIVEHLT
;
A
#
# COMPACT_ATOMS: atom_id res chain seq x y z
N MET A 1 -15.91 -13.71 14.99
CA MET A 1 -14.84 -14.22 14.11
C MET A 1 -13.60 -13.38 14.37
N PRO A 2 -12.42 -13.96 14.64
CA PRO A 2 -11.22 -13.15 14.80
C PRO A 2 -10.87 -12.54 13.45
N THR A 3 -10.92 -11.21 13.36
CA THR A 3 -10.49 -10.43 12.21
C THR A 3 -9.00 -10.71 12.02
N GLN A 4 -8.64 -11.64 11.13
CA GLN A 4 -7.24 -11.91 10.79
C GLN A 4 -6.60 -10.58 10.43
N THR A 5 -5.69 -10.12 11.29
CA THR A 5 -4.90 -8.93 11.05
C THR A 5 -3.97 -9.30 9.91
N LYS A 6 -4.38 -8.99 8.67
CA LYS A 6 -3.60 -9.29 7.48
C LYS A 6 -2.18 -8.81 7.71
N GLU A 7 -1.23 -9.74 7.63
CA GLU A 7 0.18 -9.44 7.81
C GLU A 7 0.57 -8.35 6.80
N GLY A 8 0.92 -7.19 7.33
CA GLY A 8 1.38 -6.08 6.50
C GLY A 8 2.84 -6.29 6.16
N PHE A 9 3.22 -6.08 4.90
CA PHE A 9 4.60 -6.26 4.43
C PHE A 9 5.55 -5.13 4.91
N GLY A 10 5.02 -4.17 5.67
CA GLY A 10 5.76 -3.14 6.37
C GLY A 10 5.00 -1.82 6.49
N GLY A 11 5.71 -0.77 6.90
CA GLY A 11 5.23 0.61 6.90
C GLY A 11 6.37 1.56 6.56
N TYR A 12 6.17 2.42 5.57
CA TYR A 12 7.19 3.25 4.94
C TYR A 12 6.88 4.72 5.14
N ALA A 13 7.88 5.52 5.49
CA ALA A 13 7.68 6.93 5.79
C ALA A 13 7.50 7.76 4.50
N ILE A 14 6.57 8.71 4.55
CA ILE A 14 6.35 9.71 3.51
C ILE A 14 7.20 10.93 3.85
N ALA A 15 7.98 11.42 2.89
CA ALA A 15 8.82 12.60 3.07
C ALA A 15 8.01 13.90 2.93
N ARG A 16 7.12 13.97 1.93
CA ARG A 16 6.19 15.09 1.73
C ARG A 16 5.07 14.75 0.76
N TYR A 17 4.07 15.61 0.71
CA TYR A 17 3.01 15.61 -0.29
C TYR A 17 3.20 16.78 -1.25
N ASN A 18 2.69 16.66 -2.47
CA ASN A 18 2.56 17.80 -3.36
C ASN A 18 1.22 17.73 -4.11
N PRO A 19 0.24 18.60 -3.82
CA PRO A 19 0.34 19.75 -2.89
C PRO A 19 0.45 19.33 -1.41
N ASP A 20 0.83 20.27 -0.54
CA ASP A 20 0.94 20.04 0.92
C ASP A 20 -0.38 19.50 1.49
N LYS A 21 -0.29 18.73 2.59
CA LYS A 21 -1.44 18.02 3.19
C LYS A 21 -2.66 18.90 3.44
N GLU A 22 -2.44 20.13 3.93
CA GLU A 22 -3.49 21.09 4.27
C GLU A 22 -4.34 21.48 3.05
N LYS A 23 -3.74 21.40 1.86
CA LYS A 23 -4.39 21.72 0.56
C LYS A 23 -5.01 20.48 -0.09
N LEU A 24 -4.82 19.28 0.48
CA LEU A 24 -5.44 18.05 -0.03
C LEU A 24 -6.96 18.00 0.21
N SER A 25 -7.48 18.74 1.19
CA SER A 25 -8.91 18.83 1.46
C SER A 25 -9.68 19.62 0.40
N GLN A 26 -8.99 20.41 -0.43
CA GLN A 26 -9.57 21.30 -1.44
C GLN A 26 -9.84 20.62 -2.80
N SER A 27 -10.05 19.29 -2.81
CA SER A 27 -10.35 18.47 -4.00
C SER A 27 -9.26 18.40 -5.11
N PRO A 28 -7.97 18.18 -4.80
CA PRO A 28 -7.06 17.72 -5.81
C PRO A 28 -7.46 16.32 -6.27
N LYS A 29 -7.85 16.18 -7.55
CA LYS A 29 -8.11 14.87 -8.17
C LYS A 29 -6.87 13.97 -8.18
N ILE A 30 -5.69 14.56 -8.05
CA ILE A 30 -4.38 13.93 -8.13
C ILE A 30 -3.44 14.65 -7.16
N PHE A 31 -2.64 13.89 -6.40
CA PHE A 31 -1.57 14.42 -5.56
C PHE A 31 -0.36 13.50 -5.61
N ASN A 32 0.82 14.05 -5.39
CA ASN A 32 2.05 13.30 -5.30
C ASN A 32 2.35 12.91 -3.86
N VAL A 33 2.88 11.71 -3.68
CA VAL A 33 3.54 11.26 -2.45
C VAL A 33 5.02 11.14 -2.76
N VAL A 34 5.83 11.92 -2.06
CA VAL A 34 7.28 11.87 -2.21
C VAL A 34 7.85 11.04 -1.07
N VAL A 35 8.66 10.05 -1.41
CA VAL A 35 9.39 9.19 -0.49
C VAL A 35 10.89 9.41 -0.67
N SER A 36 11.67 9.22 0.39
CA SER A 36 13.13 9.23 0.28
C SER A 36 13.62 8.01 -0.49
N PHE A 37 14.86 8.03 -0.97
CA PHE A 37 15.45 6.89 -1.69
C PHE A 37 15.39 5.59 -0.88
N GLU A 38 15.78 5.62 0.40
CA GLU A 38 15.76 4.43 1.25
C GLU A 38 14.34 3.89 1.48
N GLU A 39 13.37 4.79 1.71
CA GLU A 39 11.97 4.37 1.89
C GLU A 39 11.37 3.85 0.59
N ALA A 40 11.75 4.42 -0.56
CA ALA A 40 11.37 3.91 -1.88
C ALA A 40 11.93 2.50 -2.12
N LEU A 41 13.20 2.26 -1.76
CA LEU A 41 13.84 0.94 -1.88
C LEU A 41 13.14 -0.10 -1.01
N LYS A 42 12.85 0.23 0.25
CA LYS A 42 12.12 -0.65 1.17
C LYS A 42 10.70 -0.93 0.69
N LEU A 43 10.01 0.11 0.19
CA LEU A 43 8.66 -0.01 -0.37
C LEU A 43 8.65 -0.94 -1.59
N ASN A 44 9.63 -0.81 -2.49
CA ASN A 44 9.73 -1.68 -3.67
C ASN A 44 9.91 -3.15 -3.26
N LEU A 45 10.84 -3.44 -2.35
CA LEU A 45 11.08 -4.81 -1.87
C LEU A 45 9.83 -5.45 -1.25
N ALA A 46 9.06 -4.67 -0.50
CA ALA A 46 7.85 -5.17 0.13
C ALA A 46 6.69 -5.35 -0.83
N LEU A 47 6.58 -4.49 -1.85
CA LEU A 47 5.63 -4.67 -2.93
C LEU A 47 5.93 -5.96 -3.69
N ASP A 48 7.20 -6.21 -4.03
CA ASP A 48 7.65 -7.43 -4.70
C ASP A 48 7.34 -8.69 -3.88
N GLU A 49 7.61 -8.66 -2.57
CA GLU A 49 7.34 -9.79 -1.69
C GLU A 49 5.82 -10.03 -1.53
N CYS A 50 5.02 -8.98 -1.37
CA CYS A 50 3.56 -9.09 -1.35
C CYS A 50 3.01 -9.69 -2.64
N LEU A 51 3.55 -9.25 -3.79
CA LEU A 51 3.17 -9.78 -5.10
C LEU A 51 3.51 -11.26 -5.24
N ARG A 52 4.69 -11.69 -4.77
CA ARG A 52 5.05 -13.12 -4.72
C ARG A 52 4.06 -13.92 -3.90
N GLN A 53 3.60 -13.42 -2.75
CA GLN A 53 2.60 -14.11 -1.93
C GLN A 53 1.25 -14.20 -2.65
N VAL A 54 0.77 -13.08 -3.22
CA VAL A 54 -0.48 -13.04 -4.00
C VAL A 54 -0.42 -13.96 -5.22
N ASN A 55 0.76 -14.12 -5.84
CA ASN A 55 0.91 -14.98 -7.00
C ASN A 55 0.83 -16.49 -6.68
N LYS A 56 0.90 -16.89 -5.40
CA LYS A 56 0.74 -18.29 -4.98
C LYS A 56 -0.72 -18.77 -5.05
N TYR A 57 -1.69 -17.86 -5.15
CA TYR A 57 -3.11 -18.23 -5.20
C TYR A 57 -3.51 -18.80 -6.57
N ASP A 58 -4.37 -19.84 -6.56
CA ASP A 58 -4.92 -20.42 -7.79
C ASP A 58 -5.86 -19.44 -8.49
N ARG A 59 -5.38 -18.90 -9.62
CA ARG A 59 -6.09 -17.95 -10.48
C ARG A 59 -7.29 -18.54 -11.22
N ARG A 60 -7.51 -19.86 -11.17
CA ARG A 60 -8.70 -20.51 -11.75
C ARG A 60 -9.92 -20.36 -10.84
N THR A 61 -9.71 -20.26 -9.53
CA THR A 61 -10.80 -20.12 -8.54
C THR A 61 -11.29 -18.68 -8.41
N SER A 62 -12.57 -18.49 -8.05
CA SER A 62 -13.11 -17.16 -7.71
C SER A 62 -12.33 -16.52 -6.56
N GLY A 63 -11.93 -17.33 -5.56
CA GLY A 63 -11.12 -16.87 -4.43
C GLY A 63 -9.77 -16.32 -4.85
N GLY A 64 -8.99 -17.05 -5.66
CA GLY A 64 -7.66 -16.59 -6.09
C GLY A 64 -7.68 -15.46 -7.13
N LYS A 65 -8.76 -15.34 -7.92
CA LYS A 65 -8.96 -14.17 -8.80
C LYS A 65 -9.18 -12.87 -8.02
N LYS A 66 -9.83 -12.97 -6.86
CA LYS A 66 -10.08 -11.81 -5.98
C LYS A 66 -8.88 -11.46 -5.10
N LYS A 67 -7.77 -12.19 -5.16
CA LYS A 67 -6.58 -11.88 -4.37
C LYS A 67 -5.73 -10.85 -5.09
N GLY A 68 -5.47 -9.73 -4.40
CA GLY A 68 -4.71 -8.60 -4.90
C GLY A 68 -3.86 -7.94 -3.82
N ILE A 69 -3.33 -6.77 -4.13
CA ILE A 69 -2.52 -5.94 -3.23
C ILE A 69 -3.25 -4.63 -2.99
N SER A 70 -3.22 -4.14 -1.76
CA SER A 70 -3.66 -2.79 -1.42
C SER A 70 -2.47 -1.97 -0.91
N LEU A 71 -2.35 -0.77 -1.48
CA LEU A 71 -1.44 0.27 -1.02
C LEU A 71 -2.26 1.29 -0.22
N LEU A 72 -1.98 1.36 1.08
CA LEU A 72 -2.67 2.25 2.02
C LEU A 72 -1.80 3.47 2.29
N ILE A 73 -2.37 4.67 2.13
CA ILE A 73 -1.71 5.93 2.43
C ILE A 73 -2.36 6.52 3.69
N HIS A 74 -1.64 6.46 4.82
CA HIS A 74 -2.07 7.06 6.08
C HIS A 74 -1.58 8.51 6.16
N LEU A 75 -2.45 9.46 5.79
CA LEU A 75 -2.12 10.89 5.78
C LEU A 75 -1.77 11.44 7.18
N GLU A 76 -2.45 10.98 8.23
CA GLU A 76 -2.18 11.43 9.61
C GLU A 76 -0.84 10.93 10.15
N LYS A 77 -0.37 9.77 9.68
CA LYS A 77 0.82 9.09 10.20
C LYS A 77 2.03 9.21 9.28
N ASP A 78 1.89 9.89 8.14
CA ASP A 78 2.92 9.96 7.10
C ASP A 78 3.46 8.60 6.70
N ARG A 79 2.56 7.64 6.48
CA ARG A 79 2.97 6.26 6.17
C ARG A 79 2.25 5.64 4.99
N ILE A 80 3.01 4.91 4.20
CA ILE A 80 2.51 3.95 3.21
C ILE A 80 2.55 2.55 3.84
N ARG A 81 1.53 1.73 3.61
CA ARG A 81 1.55 0.29 3.94
C ARG A 81 1.16 -0.54 2.74
N ILE A 82 1.81 -1.69 2.62
CA ILE A 82 1.46 -2.73 1.65
C ILE A 82 0.79 -3.87 2.39
N VAL A 83 -0.42 -4.23 1.97
CA VAL A 83 -1.19 -5.34 2.55
C VAL A 83 -1.82 -6.18 1.45
N GLU A 84 -2.00 -7.47 1.71
CA GLU A 84 -2.80 -8.33 0.83
C GLU A 84 -4.28 -7.90 0.86
N HIS A 85 -4.96 -7.86 -0.28
CA HIS A 85 -6.35 -7.42 -0.37
C HIS A 85 -7.26 -8.43 -1.09
N LEU A 86 -8.56 -8.36 -0.77
CA LEU A 86 -9.60 -9.06 -1.51
C LEU A 86 -10.31 -8.02 -2.39
N THR A 87 -10.10 -8.08 -3.70
CA THR A 87 -10.71 -7.20 -4.71
C THR A 87 -12.11 -7.64 -5.08
#